data_AF-K2MPG2-F1
#
_entry.id   AF-K2MPG2-F1
#
_cell.length_a   1.000
_cell.length_b   1.000
_cell.length_c   1.000
_cell.angle_alpha   90.00
_cell.angle_beta   90.00
_cell.angle_gamma   90.00
#
_symmetry.space_group_name_H-M   'P 1'
#
loop_
_entity.id
_entity.type
_entity.pdbx_description
1 polymer ?
#
loop_
_entity_poly.entity_id
_entity_poly.type
_entity_poly.pdbx_seq_one_letter_code
_entity_poly.pdbx_strand_id
1 'polypeptide(L)'
;MLVLYVIGRHPSHGYDYSAALLEEAAQWNDVVALPMNEGLVSPGKIAGTGGEIGAEAEIGLSRKVYMWFDLALRLFPTARYIAKGDDDMFLRVPLFVAILQLLPRRGIYMGAHAGRGFQVNESVVGVSFMIGWCYTLSRDVAEA
;
A
#
# COMPACT_ATOMS: atom_id res chain seq x y z
N MET A 1 -16.70 -0.51 -5.50
CA MET A 1 -15.28 -0.46 -5.08
C MET A 1 -14.71 0.80 -5.69
N LEU A 2 -14.05 1.64 -4.89
CA LEU A 2 -13.32 2.81 -5.39
C LEU A 2 -11.84 2.42 -5.49
N VAL A 3 -11.20 2.75 -6.59
CA VAL A 3 -9.76 2.53 -6.83
C VAL A 3 -9.11 3.89 -6.92
N LEU A 4 -7.98 4.06 -6.25
CA LEU A 4 -7.19 5.29 -6.24
C LEU A 4 -5.71 4.94 -6.37
N TYR A 5 -4.97 5.72 -7.16
CA TYR A 5 -3.53 5.62 -7.30
C TYR A 5 -2.86 6.57 -6.31
N VAL A 6 -2.15 6.01 -5.34
CA VAL A 6 -1.53 6.77 -4.25
C VAL A 6 -0.05 6.96 -4.52
N ILE A 7 0.37 8.20 -4.67
CA ILE A 7 1.73 8.53 -5.13
C ILE A 7 2.41 9.55 -4.20
N GLY A 8 3.72 9.41 -4.04
CA GLY A 8 4.61 10.46 -3.55
C GLY A 8 5.31 11.17 -4.72
N ARG A 9 6.11 12.18 -4.39
CA ARG A 9 6.94 12.89 -5.38
C ARG A 9 8.16 12.05 -5.75
N HIS A 10 8.35 11.76 -7.02
CA HIS A 10 9.40 10.86 -7.50
C HIS A 10 10.72 11.62 -7.76
N PRO A 11 11.90 11.04 -7.40
CA PRO A 11 13.20 11.71 -7.58
C PRO A 11 13.58 11.98 -9.04
N SER A 12 13.06 11.22 -10.00
CA SER A 12 13.38 11.42 -11.44
C SER A 12 12.97 12.79 -12.00
N HIS A 13 12.07 13.50 -11.30
CA HIS A 13 11.63 14.85 -11.64
C HIS A 13 12.01 15.85 -10.55
N GLY A 14 13.11 15.61 -9.81
CA GLY A 14 13.56 16.52 -8.76
C GLY A 14 12.58 16.64 -7.59
N TYR A 15 11.73 15.64 -7.39
CA TYR A 15 10.59 15.67 -6.46
C TYR A 15 9.49 16.68 -6.82
N ASP A 16 9.38 17.08 -8.09
CA ASP A 16 8.20 17.76 -8.62
C ASP A 16 7.26 16.78 -9.33
N TYR A 17 6.01 17.20 -9.55
CA TYR A 17 5.06 16.44 -10.37
C TYR A 17 5.32 16.70 -11.84
N SER A 18 5.41 15.63 -12.64
CA SER A 18 5.56 15.74 -14.08
C SER A 18 4.29 16.29 -14.74
N ALA A 19 4.43 16.95 -15.89
CA ALA A 19 3.27 17.44 -16.65
C ALA A 19 2.29 16.30 -17.02
N ALA A 20 2.82 15.12 -17.38
CA ALA A 20 2.02 13.95 -17.70
C ALA A 20 1.18 13.47 -16.52
N LEU A 21 1.75 13.46 -15.31
CA LEU A 21 1.00 13.10 -14.11
C LEU A 21 -0.12 14.10 -13.82
N LEU A 22 0.15 15.41 -13.99
CA LEU A 22 -0.86 16.44 -13.78
C LEU A 22 -2.02 16.33 -14.77
N GLU A 23 -1.72 16.01 -16.04
CA GLU A 23 -2.72 15.75 -17.07
C GLU A 23 -3.55 14.51 -16.74
N GLU A 24 -2.91 13.40 -16.38
CA GLU A 24 -3.59 12.16 -15.99
C GLU A 24 -4.50 12.36 -14.77
N ALA A 25 -3.99 13.03 -13.73
CA ALA A 25 -4.77 13.34 -12.54
C ALA A 25 -5.99 14.21 -12.85
N ALA A 26 -5.86 15.20 -13.74
CA ALA A 26 -6.97 16.05 -14.16
C ALA A 26 -8.01 15.28 -15.01
N GLN A 27 -7.56 14.33 -15.82
CA GLN A 27 -8.41 13.51 -16.68
C GLN A 27 -9.22 12.49 -15.88
N TRP A 28 -8.57 11.72 -15.00
CA TRP A 28 -9.18 10.55 -14.37
C TRP A 28 -9.71 10.79 -12.96
N ASN A 29 -9.20 11.81 -12.27
CA ASN A 29 -9.64 12.20 -10.92
C ASN A 29 -9.56 11.05 -9.89
N ASP A 30 -8.60 10.13 -10.08
CA ASP A 30 -8.36 8.95 -9.25
C ASP A 30 -6.95 8.91 -8.63
N VAL A 31 -6.19 9.99 -8.76
CA VAL A 31 -4.85 10.14 -8.19
C VAL A 31 -4.91 10.83 -6.83
N VAL A 32 -4.26 10.24 -5.83
CA VAL A 32 -4.01 10.82 -4.52
C VAL A 32 -2.52 11.12 -4.37
N ALA A 33 -2.18 12.40 -4.49
CA ALA A 33 -0.83 12.88 -4.30
C ALA A 33 -0.56 13.18 -2.82
N LEU A 34 0.27 12.34 -2.18
CA LEU A 34 0.65 12.51 -0.79
C LEU A 34 1.75 13.57 -0.65
N PRO A 35 1.76 14.38 0.42
CA PRO A 35 2.79 15.39 0.67
C PRO A 35 4.10 14.76 1.19
N MET A 36 4.69 13.87 0.40
CA MET A 36 5.93 13.16 0.70
C MET A 36 6.79 12.97 -0.54
N ASN A 37 8.06 12.62 -0.34
CA ASN A 37 8.99 12.23 -1.38
C ASN A 37 9.11 10.70 -1.35
N GLU A 38 9.18 10.09 -2.53
CA GLU A 38 9.52 8.68 -2.69
C GLU A 38 10.97 8.42 -2.28
N GLY A 39 11.22 7.24 -1.73
CA GLY A 39 12.58 6.77 -1.44
C GLY A 39 13.29 6.32 -2.71
N LEU A 40 14.61 6.44 -2.74
CA LEU A 40 15.40 5.92 -3.86
C LEU A 40 15.47 4.40 -3.79
N VAL A 41 15.17 3.76 -4.92
CA VAL A 41 15.38 2.33 -5.09
C VAL A 41 16.88 2.06 -5.23
N SER A 42 17.36 0.97 -4.61
CA SER A 42 18.74 0.50 -4.75
C SER A 42 19.19 0.44 -6.22
N PRO A 43 20.36 0.99 -6.60
CA PRO A 43 20.79 1.09 -8.00
C PRO A 43 20.86 -0.24 -8.77
N GLY A 44 21.09 -1.35 -8.08
CA GLY A 44 21.14 -2.70 -8.68
C GLY A 44 19.79 -3.40 -8.77
N LYS A 45 18.70 -2.78 -8.30
CA LYS A 45 17.38 -3.40 -8.31
C LYS A 45 16.81 -3.38 -9.73
N ILE A 46 16.44 -4.57 -10.21
CA ILE A 46 15.75 -4.74 -11.49
C ILE A 46 14.24 -4.74 -11.23
N ALA A 47 13.49 -3.98 -12.03
CA ALA A 47 12.02 -3.98 -11.99
C ALA A 47 11.46 -5.38 -12.28
N GLY A 48 10.42 -5.79 -11.55
CA GLY A 48 9.76 -7.10 -11.72
C GLY A 48 10.53 -8.31 -11.18
N THR A 49 11.71 -8.13 -10.58
CA THR A 49 12.42 -9.23 -9.91
C THR A 49 12.14 -9.25 -8.40
N GLY A 50 12.44 -10.35 -7.71
CA GLY A 50 12.47 -10.36 -6.24
C GLY A 50 13.70 -9.65 -5.66
N GLY A 51 13.77 -9.53 -4.34
CA GLY A 51 14.94 -8.99 -3.62
C GLY A 51 14.76 -7.59 -3.07
N GLU A 52 15.76 -7.15 -2.31
CA GLU A 52 15.75 -5.91 -1.54
C GLU A 52 15.67 -4.68 -2.45
N ILE A 53 14.80 -3.74 -2.10
CA ILE A 53 14.61 -2.48 -2.82
C ILE A 53 15.44 -1.33 -2.22
N GLY A 54 16.09 -1.57 -1.07
CA GLY A 54 16.91 -0.59 -0.36
C GLY A 54 16.15 0.11 0.76
N ALA A 55 16.89 0.51 1.80
CA ALA A 55 16.33 1.08 3.02
C ALA A 55 15.50 2.36 2.77
N GLU A 56 15.94 3.24 1.87
CA GLU A 56 15.19 4.46 1.55
C GLU A 56 13.83 4.15 0.92
N ALA A 57 13.80 3.25 -0.07
CA ALA A 57 12.56 2.80 -0.69
C ALA A 57 11.63 2.09 0.32
N GLU A 58 12.17 1.25 1.21
CA GLU A 58 11.39 0.57 2.25
C GLU A 58 10.77 1.55 3.25
N ILE A 59 11.53 2.55 3.71
CA ILE A 59 11.06 3.62 4.59
C ILE A 59 10.00 4.46 3.86
N GLY A 60 10.25 4.82 2.61
CA GLY A 60 9.32 5.56 1.75
C GLY A 60 7.99 4.82 1.60
N LEU A 61 8.01 3.54 1.22
CA LEU A 61 6.80 2.73 1.09
C LEU A 61 6.04 2.60 2.41
N SER A 62 6.74 2.37 3.52
CA SER A 62 6.11 2.27 4.85
C SER A 62 5.40 3.57 5.22
N ARG A 63 6.04 4.72 5.00
CA ARG A 63 5.45 6.05 5.20
C ARG A 63 4.25 6.28 4.28
N LYS A 64 4.35 5.89 3.01
CA LYS A 64 3.26 6.02 2.03
C LYS A 64 2.03 5.22 2.45
N VAL A 65 2.22 3.97 2.86
CA VAL A 65 1.14 3.08 3.33
C VAL A 65 0.48 3.65 4.59
N TYR A 66 1.27 4.16 5.54
CA TYR A 66 0.74 4.81 6.73
C TYR A 66 -0.14 6.03 6.38
N MET A 67 0.39 6.93 5.54
CA MET A 67 -0.32 8.13 5.11
C MET A 67 -1.58 7.80 4.29
N TRP A 68 -1.54 6.74 3.47
CA TRP A 68 -2.71 6.24 2.75
C TRP A 68 -3.83 5.84 3.69
N PHE A 69 -3.55 4.99 4.68
CA PHE A 69 -4.59 4.52 5.61
C PHE A 69 -5.15 5.65 6.47
N ASP A 70 -4.28 6.54 6.98
CA ASP A 70 -4.70 7.72 7.74
C ASP A 70 -5.64 8.61 6.92
N LEU A 71 -5.31 8.86 5.65
CA LEU A 71 -6.13 9.66 4.75
C LEU A 71 -7.44 8.95 4.37
N ALA A 72 -7.38 7.67 4.02
CA ALA A 72 -8.53 6.89 3.58
C ALA A 72 -9.62 6.83 4.67
N LEU A 73 -9.21 6.69 5.94
CA LEU A 73 -10.13 6.71 7.08
C LEU A 73 -10.90 8.01 7.24
N ARG A 74 -10.27 9.15 6.92
CA ARG A 74 -10.87 10.50 6.98
C ARG A 74 -11.75 10.80 5.77
N LEU A 75 -11.29 10.46 4.56
CA LEU A 75 -12.02 10.75 3.32
C LEU A 75 -13.22 9.82 3.12
N PHE A 76 -13.13 8.58 3.60
CA PHE A 76 -14.16 7.55 3.38
C PHE A 76 -14.70 7.02 4.71
N PRO A 77 -15.45 7.83 5.48
CA PRO A 77 -15.92 7.47 6.82
C PRO A 77 -16.84 6.24 6.83
N THR A 78 -17.49 5.93 5.70
CA THR A 78 -18.40 4.78 5.57
C THR A 78 -17.75 3.55 4.93
N ALA A 79 -16.48 3.63 4.52
CA ALA A 79 -15.77 2.48 3.96
C ALA A 79 -15.59 1.40 5.04
N ARG A 80 -16.07 0.18 4.77
CA ARG A 80 -15.96 -0.97 5.68
C ARG A 80 -14.62 -1.67 5.59
N TYR A 81 -14.03 -1.63 4.40
CA TYR A 81 -12.75 -2.24 4.10
C TYR A 81 -11.87 -1.23 3.37
N ILE A 82 -10.57 -1.26 3.67
CA ILE A 82 -9.55 -0.49 2.96
C ILE A 82 -8.51 -1.49 2.49
N ALA A 83 -8.19 -1.44 1.20
CA ALA A 83 -7.20 -2.32 0.60
C ALA A 83 -5.96 -1.52 0.19
N LYS A 84 -4.83 -2.22 0.16
CA LYS A 84 -3.59 -1.79 -0.48
C LYS A 84 -3.28 -2.77 -1.58
N GLY A 85 -2.78 -2.25 -2.70
CA GLY A 85 -2.33 -3.05 -3.82
C GLY A 85 -1.14 -2.43 -4.55
N ASP A 86 -0.22 -3.25 -5.04
CA ASP A 86 0.77 -2.82 -6.04
C ASP A 86 0.13 -2.72 -7.44
N ASP A 87 0.70 -1.87 -8.29
CA ASP A 87 0.25 -1.59 -9.66
C ASP A 87 0.69 -2.65 -10.68
N ASP A 88 1.61 -3.54 -10.29
CA ASP A 88 2.09 -4.68 -11.09
C ASP A 88 1.34 -5.99 -10.79
N MET A 89 0.22 -5.93 -10.07
CA MET A 89 -0.62 -7.09 -9.78
C MET A 89 -1.76 -7.30 -10.78
N PHE A 90 -2.37 -8.50 -10.75
CA PHE A 90 -3.68 -8.76 -11.34
C PHE A 90 -4.74 -9.04 -10.26
N LEU A 91 -5.81 -8.23 -10.22
CA LEU A 91 -6.93 -8.40 -9.29
C LEU A 91 -8.22 -8.83 -10.02
N ARG A 92 -8.80 -9.97 -9.60
CA ARG A 92 -10.12 -10.44 -10.10
C ARG A 92 -11.24 -9.65 -9.42
N VAL A 93 -11.49 -8.42 -9.86
CA VAL A 93 -12.38 -7.47 -9.19
C VAL A 93 -13.77 -8.01 -8.83
N PRO A 94 -14.52 -8.69 -9.72
CA PRO A 94 -15.84 -9.20 -9.35
C PRO A 94 -15.80 -10.24 -8.23
N LEU A 95 -14.82 -11.15 -8.27
CA LEU A 95 -14.61 -12.14 -7.23
C LEU A 95 -14.17 -11.49 -5.91
N PHE A 96 -13.27 -10.51 -5.99
CA PHE A 96 -12.81 -9.78 -4.82
C PHE A 96 -13.97 -9.07 -4.10
N VAL A 97 -14.82 -8.35 -4.83
CA VAL A 97 -16.00 -7.68 -4.25
C VAL A 97 -16.98 -8.69 -3.66
N ALA A 98 -17.21 -9.82 -4.33
CA ALA A 98 -18.08 -10.89 -3.80
C ALA A 98 -17.54 -11.45 -2.48
N ILE A 99 -16.22 -11.65 -2.36
CA ILE A 99 -15.58 -12.08 -1.11
C ILE A 99 -15.78 -11.04 0.00
N LEU A 100 -15.55 -9.75 -0.28
CA LEU A 100 -15.74 -8.68 0.71
C LEU A 100 -17.16 -8.62 1.29
N GLN A 101 -18.17 -9.01 0.51
CA GLN A 101 -19.56 -9.05 0.97
C GLN A 101 -19.82 -10.18 1.98
N LEU A 102 -19.02 -11.24 1.96
CA LEU A 102 -19.13 -12.39 2.85
C LEU A 102 -18.28 -12.26 4.12
N LEU A 103 -17.31 -11.34 4.15
CA LEU A 103 -16.42 -11.16 5.29
C LEU A 103 -17.12 -10.51 6.49
N PRO A 104 -16.67 -10.82 7.71
CA PRO A 104 -16.98 -10.01 8.89
C PRO A 104 -16.62 -8.54 8.68
N ARG A 105 -17.37 -7.63 9.28
CA ARG A 105 -17.12 -6.18 9.18
C ARG A 105 -16.00 -5.68 10.10
N ARG A 106 -15.45 -6.55 10.94
CA ARG A 106 -14.52 -6.22 12.02
C ARG A 106 -13.41 -7.26 12.15
N GLY A 107 -12.24 -6.85 12.60
CA GLY A 107 -11.10 -7.74 12.87
C GLY A 107 -10.53 -8.42 11.61
N ILE A 108 -10.73 -7.85 10.43
CA ILE A 108 -10.21 -8.40 9.18
C ILE A 108 -8.86 -7.81 8.87
N TYR A 109 -7.87 -8.69 8.76
CA TYR A 109 -6.62 -8.45 8.05
C TYR A 109 -6.44 -9.64 7.10
N MET A 110 -6.76 -9.44 5.83
CA MET A 110 -6.82 -10.49 4.81
C MET A 110 -5.80 -10.24 3.72
N GLY A 111 -5.03 -11.26 3.36
CA GLY A 111 -4.06 -11.22 2.28
C GLY A 111 -3.27 -12.53 2.22
N ALA A 112 -2.19 -12.55 1.44
CA ALA A 112 -1.22 -13.62 1.52
C ALA A 112 -0.48 -13.52 2.86
N HIS A 113 -0.54 -14.56 3.69
CA HIS A 113 0.07 -14.52 5.02
C HIS A 113 1.56 -14.90 4.96
N ALA A 114 2.40 -14.11 5.61
CA ALA A 114 3.80 -14.42 5.85
C ALA A 114 4.15 -14.25 7.33
N GLY A 115 5.24 -14.90 7.74
CA GLY A 115 5.78 -14.78 9.08
C GLY A 115 7.29 -14.72 9.03
N ARG A 116 7.89 -13.93 9.92
CA ARG A 116 9.34 -13.89 10.13
C ARG A 116 9.65 -13.99 11.61
N GLY A 117 10.57 -14.88 11.96
CA GLY A 117 11.17 -14.94 13.28
C GLY A 117 12.40 -14.04 13.36
N PHE A 118 12.53 -13.30 14.46
CA PHE A 118 13.69 -12.50 14.79
C PHE A 118 14.30 -13.02 16.08
N GLN A 119 15.60 -13.26 16.08
CA GLN A 119 16.33 -13.53 17.32
C GLN A 119 16.47 -12.20 18.08
N VAL A 120 15.88 -12.12 19.27
CA VAL A 120 15.96 -10.96 20.16
C VAL A 120 16.49 -11.47 21.50
N ASN A 121 17.75 -11.20 21.78
CA ASN A 121 18.48 -11.79 22.90
C ASN A 121 18.43 -13.34 22.85
N GLU A 122 18.03 -13.98 23.95
CA GLU A 122 17.89 -15.43 24.07
C GLU A 122 16.52 -15.95 23.61
N SER A 123 15.66 -15.10 23.03
CA SER A 123 14.31 -15.45 22.61
C SER A 123 14.08 -15.23 21.12
N VAL A 124 13.12 -15.98 20.55
CA VAL A 124 12.64 -15.77 19.18
C VAL A 124 11.32 -15.02 19.24
N VAL A 125 11.25 -13.85 18.60
CA VAL A 125 10.02 -13.09 18.41
C VAL A 125 9.51 -13.32 17.00
N GLY A 126 8.33 -13.91 16.88
CA GLY A 126 7.65 -14.08 15.60
C GLY A 126 6.79 -12.87 15.27
N VAL A 127 6.86 -12.39 14.04
CA VAL A 127 5.94 -11.39 13.49
C VAL A 127 5.21 -12.00 12.31
N SER A 128 3.87 -11.97 12.38
CA SER A 128 2.99 -12.35 11.28
C SER A 128 2.44 -11.10 10.60
N PHE A 129 2.42 -11.11 9.26
CA PHE A 129 1.96 -9.98 8.47
C PHE A 129 1.38 -10.45 7.13
N MET A 130 0.60 -9.59 6.46
CA MET A 130 0.19 -9.84 5.08
C MET A 130 1.26 -9.32 4.13
N ILE A 131 1.62 -10.13 3.13
CA ILE A 131 2.65 -9.76 2.17
C ILE A 131 2.20 -8.51 1.40
N GLY A 132 3.17 -7.62 1.18
CA GLY A 132 2.93 -6.25 0.76
C GLY A 132 2.16 -6.08 -0.54
N TRP A 133 2.15 -7.03 -1.48
CA TRP A 133 1.60 -6.82 -2.82
C TRP A 133 0.10 -6.59 -2.84
N CYS A 134 -0.67 -7.26 -1.98
CA CYS A 134 -2.09 -7.01 -1.85
C CYS A 134 -2.62 -7.49 -0.49
N TYR A 135 -3.29 -6.61 0.24
CA TYR A 135 -4.02 -6.97 1.45
C TYR A 135 -5.18 -6.01 1.73
N THR A 136 -6.14 -6.48 2.53
CA THR A 136 -7.35 -5.76 2.90
C THR A 136 -7.53 -5.76 4.41
N LEU A 137 -7.83 -4.59 4.96
CA LEU A 137 -8.15 -4.37 6.36
C LEU A 137 -9.64 -4.05 6.50
N SER A 138 -10.30 -4.55 7.54
CA SER A 138 -11.53 -3.89 7.99
C SER A 138 -11.19 -2.54 8.61
N ARG A 139 -12.15 -1.63 8.61
CA ARG A 139 -11.97 -0.27 9.11
C ARG A 139 -11.37 -0.23 10.52
N ASP A 140 -11.92 -1.05 11.43
CA ASP A 140 -11.47 -1.09 12.83
C ASP A 140 -10.03 -1.60 13.00
N VAL A 141 -9.51 -2.39 12.07
CA VAL A 141 -8.11 -2.82 12.07
C VAL A 141 -7.21 -1.72 11.49
N ALA A 142 -7.69 -0.97 10.50
CA ALA A 142 -6.95 0.19 9.98
C ALA A 142 -6.89 1.36 10.98
N GLU A 143 -7.83 1.44 11.93
CA GLU A 143 -7.88 2.46 12.99
C GLU A 143 -7.00 2.12 14.21
N ALA A 144 -6.55 0.86 14.35
CA ALA A 144 -5.81 0.36 15.51
C ALA A 144 -4.32 0.74 15.47
#